data_AF-A0A933MAX8-F1
#
_entry.id   AF-A0A933MAX8-F1
#
_cell.length_a   1.000
_cell.length_b   1.000
_cell.length_c   1.000
_cell.angle_alpha   90.00
_cell.angle_beta   90.00
_cell.angle_gamma   90.00
#
_symmetry.space_group_name_H-M   'P 1'
#
loop_
_entity.id
_entity.type
_entity.pdbx_description
1 polymer ?
#
loop_
_entity_poly.entity_id
_entity_poly.type
_entity_poly.pdbx_seq_one_letter_code
_entity_poly.pdbx_strand_id
1 'polypeptide(L)' 'MKSCCAGRKDAVAVEVKADGRRVPMKAFVQDFVGRAVIGMLSALKGVGEPRRIGVRITIG' A
#
# COMPACT_ATOMS: atom_id res chain seq x y z
N MET A 1 24.95 -17.65 8.41
CA MET A 1 24.78 -16.79 7.21
C MET A 1 23.29 -16.72 6.88
N LYS A 2 22.57 -15.68 7.32
CA LYS A 2 21.18 -15.44 6.90
C LYS A 2 21.25 -14.56 5.64
N SER A 3 21.01 -15.18 4.49
CA SER A 3 21.00 -14.55 3.18
C SER A 3 19.92 -13.47 3.16
N CYS A 4 20.33 -12.21 3.20
CA CYS A 4 19.50 -11.00 3.13
C CYS A 4 19.17 -10.69 1.65
N CYS A 5 18.78 -11.70 0.88
CA CYS A 5 18.41 -11.61 -0.52
C CYS A 5 16.95 -12.05 -0.61
N ALA A 6 15.97 -11.30 -1.10
CA ALA A 6 16.02 -10.22 -2.06
C ALA A 6 14.81 -9.30 -1.81
N GLY A 7 15.06 -8.00 -1.65
CA GLY A 7 14.01 -7.00 -1.75
C GLY A 7 13.54 -6.96 -3.20
N ARG A 8 12.54 -7.76 -3.55
CA ARG A 8 11.81 -7.59 -4.79
C ARG A 8 11.22 -6.18 -4.75
N LYS A 9 11.73 -5.32 -5.63
CA LYS A 9 11.34 -3.91 -5.75
C LYS A 9 10.00 -3.87 -6.47
N ASP A 10 8.97 -4.45 -5.85
CA ASP A 10 7.61 -4.38 -6.36
C ASP A 10 7.19 -2.92 -6.20
N ALA A 11 7.23 -2.16 -7.30
CA ALA A 11 6.88 -0.74 -7.28
C ALA A 11 5.39 -0.62 -6.92
N VAL A 12 5.11 -0.25 -5.67
CA VAL A 12 3.74 -0.10 -5.18
C VAL A 12 3.20 1.25 -5.65
N ALA A 13 2.37 1.22 -6.69
CA ALA A 13 1.68 2.41 -7.16
C ALA A 13 0.44 2.70 -6.29
N VAL A 14 0.37 3.89 -5.69
CA VAL A 14 -0.75 4.30 -4.83
C VAL A 14 -1.47 5.49 -5.47
N GLU A 15 -2.79 5.38 -5.58
CA GLU A 15 -3.67 6.47 -5.98
C GLU A 15 -4.54 6.88 -4.79
N VAL A 16 -4.48 8.15 -4.40
CA VAL A 16 -5.35 8.73 -3.37
C VAL A 16 -6.29 9.73 -4.02
N LYS A 17 -7.58 9.65 -3.65
CA LYS A 17 -8.61 10.61 -4.04
C LYS A 17 -9.20 11.26 -2.80
N ALA A 18 -9.17 12.59 -2.75
CA ALA A 18 -9.88 13.39 -1.77
C ALA A 18 -11.08 14.03 -2.48
N ASP A 19 -12.30 13.75 -2.03
CA ASP A 19 -13.54 14.23 -2.66
C ASP A 19 -13.60 13.96 -4.18
N GLY A 20 -13.14 12.78 -4.59
CA GLY A 20 -13.06 12.37 -5.99
C GLY A 20 -11.91 12.97 -6.79
N ARG A 21 -11.16 13.92 -6.23
CA ARG A 21 -10.00 14.57 -6.88
C ARG A 21 -8.72 13.80 -6.57
N ARG A 22 -7.94 13.51 -7.62
CA ARG A 22 -6.63 12.84 -7.47
C ARG A 22 -5.66 13.77 -6.76
N VAL A 23 -5.08 13.30 -5.67
CA VAL A 23 -4.07 14.04 -4.91
C VAL A 23 -2.68 13.60 -5.37
N PRO A 24 -1.83 14.49 -5.90
CA PRO A 24 -0.47 14.14 -6.27
C PRO A 24 0.34 13.85 -5.01
N MET A 25 1.03 12.71 -5.00
CA MET A 25 1.86 12.28 -3.86
C MET A 25 3.32 12.14 -4.28
N LYS A 26 4.22 12.54 -3.37
CA LYS A 26 5.66 12.29 -3.52
C LYS A 26 5.95 10.78 -3.43
N ALA A 27 7.02 10.33 -4.09
CA ALA A 27 7.42 8.91 -4.12
C ALA A 27 7.52 8.29 -2.72
N PHE A 28 8.15 8.99 -1.77
CA PHE A 28 8.22 8.56 -0.36
C PHE A 28 6.83 8.30 0.25
N VAL A 29 5.85 9.17 0.00
CA VAL A 29 4.51 9.03 0.57
C VAL A 29 3.78 7.84 -0.07
N GLN A 30 3.97 7.62 -1.38
CA GLN A 30 3.41 6.45 -2.07
C GLN A 30 3.97 5.15 -1.47
N ASP A 31 5.29 5.07 -1.29
CA ASP A 31 5.95 3.90 -0.69
C ASP A 31 5.50 3.68 0.75
N PHE A 32 5.42 4.75 1.56
CA PHE A 32 4.99 4.67 2.96
C PHE A 32 3.56 4.14 3.07
N VAL A 33 2.61 4.76 2.36
CA VAL A 33 1.20 4.35 2.39
C VAL A 33 1.03 2.94 1.86
N GLY A 34 1.66 2.62 0.72
CA GLY A 34 1.56 1.30 0.11
C GLY A 34 2.04 0.19 1.05
N ARG A 35 3.22 0.36 1.66
CA ARG A 35 3.77 -0.60 2.62
C ARG A 35 2.96 -0.71 3.90
N ALA A 36 2.46 0.42 4.42
CA ALA A 36 1.62 0.43 5.62
C ALA A 36 0.32 -0.35 5.40
N VAL A 37 -0.35 -0.14 4.26
CA VAL A 37 -1.59 -0.85 3.91
C VAL A 37 -1.33 -2.34 3.69
N ILE A 38 -0.27 -2.71 2.96
CA ILE A 38 0.12 -4.11 2.76
C ILE A 38 0.43 -4.80 4.10
N GLY A 39 1.21 -4.13 4.97
CA GLY A 39 1.52 -4.63 6.31
C GLY A 39 0.26 -4.80 7.16
N MET A 40 -0.65 -3.83 7.13
CA MET A 40 -1.94 -3.93 7.82
C MET A 40 -2.77 -5.11 7.33
N LEU A 41 -2.84 -5.34 6.01
CA LEU A 41 -3.56 -6.49 5.45
C LEU A 41 -2.87 -7.83 5.77
N SER A 42 -1.55 -7.87 5.87
CA SER A 42 -0.81 -9.09 6.23
C SER A 42 -1.17 -9.63 7.62
N ALA A 43 -1.66 -8.76 8.51
CA ALA A 43 -2.15 -9.14 9.82
C ALA A 43 -3.59 -9.70 9.79
N LEU A 44 -4.33 -9.54 8.68
CA LEU A 44 -5.71 -10.01 8.54
C LEU A 44 -5.72 -11.44 7.99
N LYS A 45 -6.44 -12.33 8.68
CA LYS A 45 -6.64 -13.71 8.22
C LYS A 45 -7.61 -13.75 7.04
N GLY A 46 -7.32 -14.59 6.05
CA GLY A 46 -8.21 -14.86 4.91
C GLY A 46 -8.04 -13.95 3.71
N VAL A 47 -7.17 -12.93 3.80
CA VAL A 47 -6.74 -12.14 2.64
C VAL A 47 -5.44 -12.78 2.15
N GLY A 48 -5.46 -13.40 0.97
CA GLY A 48 -4.28 -14.03 0.36
C GLY A 48 -3.24 -12.99 -0.10
N GLU A 49 -2.72 -13.12 -1.32
CA GLU A 49 -1.86 -12.10 -1.93
C GLU A 49 -2.70 -11.18 -2.86
N PRO A 50 -3.26 -10.07 -2.37
CA PRO A 50 -4.12 -9.22 -3.17
C PRO A 50 -3.30 -8.47 -4.23
N ARG A 51 -3.72 -8.55 -5.50
CA ARG A 51 -3.15 -7.77 -6.60
C ARG A 51 -3.60 -6.31 -6.61
N ARG A 52 -4.75 -6.03 -5.98
CA ARG A 52 -5.35 -4.68 -5.90
C ARG A 52 -6.02 -4.51 -4.56
N ILE A 53 -5.73 -3.39 -3.90
CA ILE A 53 -6.27 -3.04 -2.58
C ILE A 53 -7.06 -1.74 -2.73
N GLY A 54 -8.29 -1.71 -2.21
CA GLY A 54 -9.12 -0.52 -2.14
C GLY A 54 -9.41 -0.15 -0.69
N VAL A 55 -9.07 1.07 -0.30
CA VAL A 55 -9.36 1.61 1.03
C VAL A 55 -10.27 2.83 0.86
N ARG A 56 -11.41 2.85 1.56
CA ARG A 56 -12.33 3.98 1.60
C ARG A 56 -12.47 4.43 3.04
N ILE A 57 -12.18 5.70 3.31
CA ILE A 57 -12.29 6.32 4.63
C ILE A 57 -13.41 7.35 4.55
N THR A 58 -14.40 7.25 5.44
CA THR A 58 -15.47 8.24 5.58
C THR A 58 -15.19 9.04 6.85
N ILE A 59 -15.00 10.34 6.71
CA ILE A 59 -14.83 11.27 7.83
C ILE A 59 -16.18 11.96 8.03
N GLY A 60 -16.69 11.94 9.25
CA GLY A 60 -17.95 12.58 9.65
C GLY A 60 -17.74 13.47 10.86
#